data_AF-A0AAD5FAM9-F1
#
_entry.id   AF-A0AAD5FAM9-F1
#
_cell.length_a   1.000
_cell.length_b   1.000
_cell.length_c   1.000
_cell.angle_alpha   90.00
_cell.angle_beta   90.00
_cell.angle_gamma   90.00
#
_symmetry.space_group_name_H-M   'P 1'
#
loop_
_entity.id
_entity.type
_entity.pdbx_description
1 polymer ?
#
loop_
_entity_poly.entity_id
_entity_poly.type
_entity_poly.pdbx_seq_one_letter_code
_entity_poly.pdbx_strand_id
1 'polypeptide(L)'
;LSQACRKDEECCEGQLCVLGHCRNSTKGEAGTICQEQSDCDSDLCCAFHEGLLFPVCSPKPKEREPCSISTNHLMDLLSWDLGHRSPKEHCPCAGDLQCQHLGRSLVCLKGPTSSEEALSDSLYSEIDYII
;
A
#
# COMPACT_ATOMS: atom_id res chain seq x y z
N LEU A 1 1.56 -2.58 32.03
CA LEU A 1 2.57 -2.82 30.98
C LEU A 1 1.87 -3.54 29.83
N SER A 2 2.11 -3.17 28.58
CA SER A 2 1.62 -3.94 27.43
C SER A 2 2.55 -5.15 27.24
N GLN A 3 1.96 -6.34 27.14
CA GLN A 3 2.67 -7.60 26.98
C GLN A 3 3.07 -7.79 25.51
N ALA A 4 4.29 -8.26 25.25
CA ALA A 4 4.71 -8.63 23.90
C ALA A 4 3.97 -9.88 23.42
N CYS A 5 3.64 -9.95 22.13
CA CYS A 5 2.91 -11.05 21.53
C CYS A 5 3.37 -11.34 20.10
N ARG A 6 3.09 -12.55 19.62
CA ARG A 6 3.22 -12.94 18.20
C ARG A 6 1.93 -13.46 17.59
N LYS A 7 0.92 -13.71 18.41
CA LYS A 7 -0.40 -14.19 18.02
C LYS A 7 -1.45 -13.61 18.96
N ASP A 8 -2.70 -13.56 18.50
CA ASP A 8 -3.81 -13.03 19.29
C ASP A 8 -4.09 -13.87 20.54
N GLU A 9 -3.86 -15.19 20.50
CA GLU A 9 -4.10 -16.09 21.64
C GLU A 9 -3.13 -15.87 22.82
N GLU A 10 -2.07 -15.09 22.62
CA GLU A 10 -1.14 -14.69 23.68
C GLU A 10 -1.67 -13.51 24.51
N CYS A 11 -2.74 -12.85 24.05
CA CYS A 11 -3.34 -11.68 24.67
C CYS A 11 -4.57 -12.02 25.52
N CYS A 12 -4.93 -11.11 26.44
CA CYS A 12 -6.12 -11.27 27.27
C CYS A 12 -7.42 -11.17 26.44
N GLU A 13 -8.54 -11.61 27.02
CA GLU A 13 -9.84 -11.54 26.36
C GLU A 13 -10.18 -10.09 25.92
N GLY A 14 -10.59 -9.93 24.66
CA GLY A 14 -10.88 -8.63 24.06
C GLY A 14 -9.65 -7.84 23.57
N GLN A 15 -8.45 -8.39 23.72
CA GLN A 15 -7.22 -7.82 23.15
C GLN A 15 -6.78 -8.58 21.91
N LEU A 16 -6.08 -7.86 21.03
CA LEU A 16 -5.44 -8.41 19.84
C LEU A 16 -3.94 -8.09 19.88
N CYS A 17 -3.17 -8.86 19.12
CA CYS A 17 -1.76 -8.62 18.96
C CYS A 17 -1.54 -7.53 17.90
N VAL A 18 -1.30 -6.29 18.35
CA VAL A 18 -1.13 -5.13 17.49
C VAL A 18 0.33 -4.74 17.48
N LEU A 19 1.01 -4.86 16.33
CA LEU A 19 2.43 -4.56 16.17
C LEU A 19 3.31 -5.23 17.26
N GLY A 20 3.03 -6.51 17.54
CA GLY A 20 3.77 -7.31 18.51
C GLY A 20 3.46 -7.00 19.98
N HIS A 21 2.38 -6.27 20.26
CA HIS A 21 1.98 -5.89 21.61
C HIS A 21 0.47 -6.06 21.83
N CYS A 22 0.06 -6.62 22.96
CA CYS A 22 -1.34 -6.78 23.31
C CYS A 22 -2.01 -5.42 23.56
N ARG A 23 -3.07 -5.13 22.81
CA ARG A 23 -3.87 -3.90 22.88
C ARG A 23 -5.34 -4.19 22.61
N ASN A 24 -6.24 -3.36 23.15
CA ASN A 24 -7.65 -3.38 22.76
C ASN A 24 -7.76 -2.82 21.33
N SER A 25 -8.27 -3.61 20.40
CA SER A 25 -8.40 -3.25 18.98
C SER A 25 -9.42 -4.19 18.32
N THR A 26 -9.90 -3.79 17.14
CA THR A 26 -10.81 -4.59 16.31
C THR A 26 -10.05 -5.21 15.16
N LYS A 27 -10.36 -6.46 14.79
CA LYS A 27 -9.75 -7.11 13.62
C LYS A 27 -9.92 -6.23 12.37
N GLY A 28 -8.83 -6.05 11.64
CA GLY A 28 -8.80 -5.24 10.43
C GLY A 28 -8.31 -3.82 10.63
N GLU A 29 -8.22 -3.34 11.87
CA GLU A 29 -7.62 -2.05 12.19
C GLU A 29 -6.09 -2.07 12.01
N ALA A 30 -5.50 -0.87 11.93
CA ALA A 30 -4.06 -0.69 11.73
C ALA A 30 -3.22 -1.42 12.79
N GLY A 31 -2.29 -2.23 12.30
CA GLY A 31 -1.34 -2.99 13.12
C GLY A 31 -1.84 -4.36 13.60
N THR A 32 -3.11 -4.70 13.40
CA THR A 32 -3.65 -6.04 13.69
C THR A 32 -3.10 -7.09 12.74
N ILE A 33 -3.00 -8.35 13.18
CA ILE A 33 -2.53 -9.48 12.35
C ILE A 33 -3.56 -9.76 11.26
N CYS A 34 -3.08 -9.96 10.03
CA CYS A 34 -3.90 -10.34 8.87
C CYS A 34 -3.38 -11.63 8.23
N GLN A 35 -4.20 -12.29 7.44
CA GLN A 35 -3.78 -13.39 6.56
C GLN A 35 -4.07 -13.05 5.11
N GLU A 36 -5.13 -12.28 4.88
CA GLU A 36 -5.55 -11.86 3.56
C GLU A 36 -5.84 -10.37 3.46
N GLN A 37 -5.83 -9.83 2.23
CA GLN A 37 -6.15 -8.42 1.98
C GLN A 37 -7.56 -8.05 2.47
N SER A 38 -8.52 -9.00 2.45
CA SER A 38 -9.88 -8.78 2.94
C SER A 38 -10.02 -8.73 4.45
N ASP A 39 -8.97 -9.09 5.19
CA ASP A 39 -8.98 -9.00 6.66
C ASP A 39 -8.83 -7.57 7.14
N CYS A 40 -8.36 -6.65 6.28
CA CYS A 40 -8.06 -5.27 6.61
C CYS A 40 -9.13 -4.29 6.11
N ASP A 41 -9.25 -3.15 6.79
CA ASP A 41 -10.11 -2.05 6.36
C ASP A 41 -9.69 -1.48 4.99
N SER A 42 -10.60 -0.76 4.31
CA SER A 42 -10.43 -0.31 2.91
C SER A 42 -9.17 0.53 2.66
N ASP A 43 -8.75 1.32 3.65
CA ASP A 43 -7.59 2.22 3.57
C ASP A 43 -6.28 1.53 3.98
N LEU A 44 -6.35 0.24 4.33
CA LEU A 44 -5.25 -0.57 4.78
C LEU A 44 -5.00 -1.70 3.78
N CYS A 45 -3.83 -2.33 3.88
CA CYS A 45 -3.49 -3.54 3.16
C CYS A 45 -2.86 -4.55 4.10
N CYS A 46 -2.96 -5.83 3.76
CA CYS A 46 -2.24 -6.86 4.50
C CYS A 46 -0.80 -6.96 4.00
N ALA A 47 0.17 -6.55 4.83
CA ALA A 47 1.58 -6.53 4.46
C ALA A 47 2.53 -6.95 5.59
N PHE A 48 3.71 -7.44 5.20
CA PHE A 48 4.80 -7.71 6.14
C PHE A 48 5.38 -6.39 6.66
N HIS A 49 5.55 -6.32 7.97
CA HIS A 49 6.19 -5.20 8.63
C HIS A 49 7.59 -5.60 9.05
N GLU A 50 8.58 -4.73 8.80
CA GLU A 50 9.95 -4.95 9.24
C GLU A 50 10.02 -5.19 10.75
N GLY A 51 10.69 -6.27 11.17
CA GLY A 51 10.82 -6.62 12.59
C GLY A 51 9.67 -7.44 13.18
N LEU A 52 8.61 -7.71 12.43
CA LEU A 52 7.58 -8.68 12.82
C LEU A 52 7.71 -9.98 12.01
N LEU A 53 7.37 -11.09 12.64
CA LEU A 53 7.39 -12.43 12.00
C LEU A 53 6.03 -12.80 11.39
N PHE A 54 5.12 -11.85 11.32
CA PHE A 54 3.75 -12.01 10.85
C PHE A 54 3.32 -10.72 10.14
N PRO A 55 2.45 -10.83 9.12
CA PRO A 55 1.90 -9.68 8.43
C PRO A 55 0.83 -8.97 9.27
N VAL A 56 0.67 -7.68 9.03
CA VAL A 56 -0.30 -6.83 9.72
C VAL A 56 -1.02 -5.89 8.75
N CYS A 57 -2.20 -5.42 9.14
CA CYS A 57 -2.91 -4.39 8.42
C CYS A 57 -2.13 -3.07 8.49
N SER A 58 -1.58 -2.65 7.36
CA SER A 58 -0.70 -1.49 7.24
C SER A 58 -1.38 -0.40 6.41
N PRO A 59 -1.18 0.89 6.72
CA PRO A 59 -1.79 1.98 5.96
C PRO A 59 -1.26 2.03 4.53
N LYS A 60 -2.15 2.24 3.57
CA LYS A 60 -1.79 2.55 2.19
C LYS A 60 -1.15 3.94 2.14
N PRO A 61 0.03 4.12 1.49
CA PRO A 61 0.65 5.44 1.41
C PRO A 61 -0.24 6.41 0.63
N LYS A 62 -0.36 7.63 1.14
CA LYS A 62 -1.17 8.71 0.58
C LYS A 62 -0.38 9.54 -0.41
N GLU A 63 -1.02 10.56 -0.99
CA GLU A 63 -0.38 11.44 -1.96
C GLU A 63 0.92 12.05 -1.39
N ARG A 64 2.00 11.96 -2.17
CA ARG A 64 3.37 12.39 -1.86
C ARG A 64 4.08 11.62 -0.76
N GLU A 65 3.46 10.59 -0.20
CA GLU A 65 4.12 9.68 0.72
C GLU A 65 5.01 8.68 -0.03
N PRO A 66 6.10 8.20 0.60
CA PRO A 66 6.99 7.23 -0.01
C PRO A 66 6.28 5.91 -0.27
N CYS A 67 6.62 5.30 -1.40
CA CYS A 67 6.10 3.99 -1.79
C CYS A 67 7.23 3.10 -2.32
N SER A 68 6.94 1.81 -2.46
CA SER A 68 7.89 0.81 -2.93
C SER A 68 7.23 -0.03 -4.01
N ILE A 69 7.96 -0.31 -5.09
CA ILE A 69 7.58 -1.27 -6.13
C ILE A 69 8.63 -2.37 -6.14
N SER A 70 8.21 -3.62 -6.38
CA SER A 70 9.17 -4.68 -6.65
C SER A 70 9.89 -4.42 -7.97
N THR A 71 11.07 -5.02 -8.12
CA THR A 71 11.96 -4.82 -9.27
C THR A 71 11.34 -5.16 -10.63
N ASN A 72 10.19 -5.85 -10.65
CA ASN A 72 9.43 -6.16 -11.85
C ASN A 72 8.05 -5.52 -11.76
N HIS A 73 7.94 -4.24 -12.12
CA HIS A 73 6.69 -3.45 -12.10
C HIS A 73 5.51 -4.18 -12.77
N LEU A 74 5.77 -4.91 -13.86
CA LEU A 74 4.74 -5.72 -14.53
C LEU A 74 4.23 -6.87 -13.65
N MET A 75 5.13 -7.58 -12.95
CA MET A 75 4.73 -8.63 -12.02
C MET A 75 4.02 -8.08 -10.79
N ASP A 76 4.37 -6.88 -10.32
CA ASP A 76 3.65 -6.25 -9.22
C ASP A 76 2.21 -5.92 -9.59
N LEU A 77 1.99 -5.28 -10.75
CA LEU A 77 0.65 -5.00 -11.26
C LEU A 77 -0.17 -6.27 -11.43
N LEU A 78 0.42 -7.32 -12.02
CA LEU A 78 -0.24 -8.62 -12.16
C LEU A 78 -0.51 -9.28 -10.79
N SER A 79 0.37 -9.07 -9.81
CA SER A 79 0.22 -9.66 -8.49
C SER A 79 -0.91 -9.03 -7.67
N TRP A 80 -1.34 -7.79 -7.97
CA TRP A 80 -2.50 -7.18 -7.33
C TRP A 80 -3.80 -7.53 -8.06
N ASP A 81 -3.75 -7.68 -9.39
CA ASP A 81 -4.94 -7.87 -10.25
C ASP A 81 -5.39 -9.34 -10.36
N LEU A 82 -4.45 -10.30 -10.30
CA LEU A 82 -4.72 -11.72 -10.58
C LEU A 82 -4.95 -12.61 -9.34
N GLY A 83 -5.27 -12.03 -8.19
CA GLY A 83 -5.82 -12.80 -7.07
C GLY A 83 -4.82 -13.19 -5.97
N HIS A 84 -3.90 -12.31 -5.60
CA HIS A 84 -3.13 -12.53 -4.37
C HIS A 84 -3.89 -11.96 -3.17
N ARG A 85 -4.82 -12.76 -2.65
CA ARG A 85 -5.37 -12.60 -1.30
C ARG A 85 -4.27 -12.52 -0.25
N SER A 86 -3.11 -13.15 -0.49
CA SER A 86 -2.00 -13.25 0.46
C SER A 86 -1.42 -11.89 0.90
N PRO A 87 -0.69 -11.87 2.03
CA PRO A 87 0.06 -10.70 2.47
C PRO A 87 1.12 -10.30 1.44
N LYS A 88 1.46 -9.01 1.40
CA LYS A 88 2.43 -8.43 0.48
C LYS A 88 3.64 -7.87 1.22
N GLU A 89 4.73 -7.64 0.51
CA GLU A 89 5.91 -6.99 1.10
C GLU A 89 5.65 -5.52 1.41
N HIS A 90 4.87 -4.83 0.58
CA HIS A 90 4.56 -3.41 0.72
C HIS A 90 3.10 -3.13 0.33
N CYS A 91 2.52 -2.07 0.88
CA CYS A 91 1.20 -1.62 0.48
C CYS A 91 1.22 -0.83 -0.83
N PRO A 92 0.14 -0.92 -1.63
CA PRO A 92 -0.06 -0.06 -2.78
C PRO A 92 -0.47 1.33 -2.30
N CYS A 93 -0.31 2.32 -3.18
CA CYS A 93 -0.81 3.67 -2.91
C CYS A 93 -2.34 3.66 -2.67
N ALA A 94 -2.82 4.62 -1.89
CA ALA A 94 -4.24 4.77 -1.61
C ALA A 94 -5.02 5.22 -2.85
N GLY A 95 -6.23 4.69 -3.05
CA GLY A 95 -7.15 5.12 -4.11
C GLY A 95 -6.59 4.89 -5.52
N ASP A 96 -6.60 5.95 -6.33
CA ASP A 96 -6.18 6.01 -7.73
C ASP A 96 -4.72 6.49 -7.91
N LEU A 97 -3.99 6.62 -6.81
CA LEU A 97 -2.60 7.04 -6.82
C LEU A 97 -1.69 5.94 -7.39
N GLN A 98 -0.64 6.35 -8.08
CA GLN A 98 0.38 5.49 -8.65
C GLN A 98 1.74 5.78 -8.02
N CYS A 99 2.50 4.73 -7.75
CA CYS A 99 3.85 4.87 -7.23
C CYS A 99 4.79 5.29 -8.36
N GLN A 100 5.29 6.53 -8.32
CA GLN A 100 6.08 7.14 -9.39
C GLN A 100 7.43 7.64 -8.87
N HIS A 101 8.43 7.65 -9.76
CA HIS A 101 9.75 8.22 -9.44
C HIS A 101 9.70 9.74 -9.34
N LEU A 102 10.14 10.27 -8.21
CA LEU A 102 10.44 11.67 -8.01
C LEU A 102 11.92 11.81 -7.64
N GLY A 103 12.76 12.04 -8.65
CA GLY A 103 14.22 12.05 -8.49
C GLY A 103 14.76 10.64 -8.17
N ARG A 104 15.29 10.45 -6.96
CA ARG A 104 15.83 9.15 -6.48
C ARG A 104 14.85 8.36 -5.61
N SER A 105 13.72 8.95 -5.25
CA SER A 105 12.70 8.33 -4.41
C SER A 105 11.48 7.95 -5.24
N LEU A 106 10.67 7.03 -4.71
CA LEU A 106 9.35 6.76 -5.25
C LEU A 106 8.30 7.30 -4.28
N VAL A 107 7.29 7.97 -4.83
CA VAL A 107 6.20 8.57 -4.07
C VAL A 107 4.87 8.33 -4.78
N CYS A 108 3.79 8.28 -4.00
CA CYS A 108 2.45 8.14 -4.56
C CYS A 108 1.98 9.46 -5.17
N LEU A 109 1.78 9.49 -6.49
CA LEU A 109 1.29 10.65 -7.22
C LEU A 109 0.01 10.27 -7.96
N LYS A 110 -0.83 11.27 -8.28
CA LYS A 110 -1.96 11.02 -9.18
C LYS A 110 -1.42 10.51 -10.51
N GLY A 111 -2.02 9.43 -11.00
CA GLY A 111 -1.70 8.93 -12.34
C GLY A 111 -1.94 10.04 -13.39
N PRO A 112 -1.27 9.97 -14.55
CA PRO A 112 -1.63 10.84 -15.66
C PRO A 112 -3.14 10.67 -15.92
N THR A 113 -3.87 11.78 -16.00
CA THR A 113 -5.30 11.76 -16.28
C THR A 113 -5.49 11.02 -17.61
N SER A 114 -6.06 9.82 -17.57
CA SER A 114 -6.48 9.10 -18.77
C SER A 114 -7.76 9.77 -19.30
N SER A 115 -7.64 11.00 -19.78
CA SER A 115 -8.71 11.78 -20.38
C SER A 115 -8.08 12.90 -21.20
N GLU A 116 -7.63 12.60 -22.43
CA GLU A 116 -7.54 13.55 -23.56
C GLU A 116 -6.66 14.83 -23.44
N GLU A 117 -6.12 15.15 -22.26
CA GLU A 117 -5.45 16.43 -21.97
C GLU A 117 -3.95 16.41 -22.32
N ALA A 118 -3.28 15.26 -22.21
CA ALA A 118 -1.87 15.10 -22.60
C ALA A 118 -1.64 15.17 -24.14
N LEU A 119 -2.68 14.93 -24.94
CA LEU A 119 -2.62 15.08 -26.40
C LEU A 119 -2.65 16.55 -26.85
N SER A 120 -3.14 17.46 -26.01
CA SER A 120 -3.17 18.89 -26.33
C SER A 120 -1.80 19.57 -26.15
N ASP A 121 -1.03 19.17 -25.14
CA ASP A 121 0.26 19.80 -24.82
C ASP A 121 1.36 19.44 -25.84
N SER A 122 1.24 18.26 -26.48
CA SER A 122 2.10 17.88 -27.61
C SER A 122 1.71 18.58 -28.92
N LEU A 123 0.41 18.83 -29.16
CA LEU A 123 -0.05 19.46 -30.41
C LEU A 123 0.30 20.96 -30.48
N TYR A 124 0.37 21.68 -29.35
CA TYR A 124 0.78 23.09 -29.35
C TYR A 124 2.28 23.30 -29.56
N SER A 125 3.11 22.27 -29.31
CA SER A 125 4.56 22.35 -29.56
C SER A 125 4.94 22.06 -31.03
N GLU A 126 4.03 21.47 -31.82
CA GLU A 126 4.30 21.07 -33.21
C GLU A 126 3.84 22.10 -34.27
N ILE A 127 3.19 23.20 -33.84
CA ILE A 127 2.65 24.22 -34.77
C ILE A 127 3.64 25.37 -35.07
N ASP A 128 4.77 25.47 -34.35
CA ASP A 128 5.76 26.56 -34.55
C ASP A 128 6.80 26.31 -35.68
N TYR A 129 6.60 25.31 -36.54
CA TYR A 129 7.51 25.03 -37.66
C TYR A 129 6.80 24.89 -39.01
N ILE A 130 6.05 25.91 -39.43
CA ILE A 130 5.85 26.18 -40.86
C ILE A 130 5.94 27.71 -41.09
N ILE A 131 7.15 28.18 -41.42
CA ILE A 131 7.41 29.48 -42.09
C ILE A 131 7.68 29.18 -43.57
#